data_AF-A0A0G3GYE2-F1
#
_entry.id   AF-A0A0G3GYE2-F1
#
_cell.length_a   1.000
_cell.length_b   1.000
_cell.length_c   1.000
_cell.angle_alpha   90.00
_cell.angle_beta   90.00
_cell.angle_gamma   90.00
#
_symmetry.space_group_name_H-M   'P 1'
#
loop_
_entity.id
_entity.type
_entity.pdbx_description
1 polymer ?
#
loop_
_entity_poly.entity_id
_entity_poly.type
_entity_poly.pdbx_seq_one_letter_code
_entity_poly.pdbx_strand_id
1 'polypeptide(L)'
;MSDNFFLSTQAPLQIVKDAFMAEAFFEETRFDSDEFFNFFATGHKPVQCTFDISNDGDCWDTLIAVREGEYELHRDLFQTLRNLPYKCTWIDPEDGTEQEFTPKGALPPVAA
;
A
#
# COMPACT_ATOMS: atom_id res chain seq x y z
N MET A 1 4.43 -9.51 -18.74
CA MET A 1 4.49 -9.27 -17.29
C MET A 1 3.32 -8.36 -16.99
N SER A 2 2.58 -8.57 -15.91
CA SER A 2 1.50 -7.65 -15.54
C SER A 2 2.20 -6.42 -14.97
N ASP A 3 2.28 -5.34 -15.73
CA ASP A 3 2.90 -4.11 -15.28
C ASP A 3 1.99 -3.50 -14.18
N ASN A 4 2.50 -3.47 -12.95
CA ASN A 4 1.84 -2.94 -11.78
C ASN A 4 2.66 -1.76 -11.27
N PHE A 5 1.98 -0.73 -10.78
CA PHE A 5 2.57 0.30 -9.93
C PHE A 5 2.58 -0.17 -8.48
N PHE A 6 3.65 0.15 -7.76
CA PHE A 6 3.83 -0.32 -6.39
C PHE A 6 3.83 0.85 -5.41
N LEU A 7 3.26 0.58 -4.24
CA LEU A 7 3.45 1.35 -3.01
C LEU A 7 3.96 0.39 -1.95
N SER A 8 4.86 0.84 -1.09
CA SER A 8 5.22 0.09 0.11
C SER A 8 5.09 0.96 1.36
N THR A 9 4.85 0.33 2.50
CA THR A 9 4.81 1.02 3.79
C THR A 9 5.22 0.11 4.93
N GLN A 10 5.88 0.67 5.94
CA GLN A 10 6.19 -0.01 7.19
C GLN A 10 4.95 -0.21 8.10
N ALA A 11 3.78 0.29 7.67
CA ALA A 11 2.54 0.06 8.37
C ALA A 11 2.15 -1.44 8.29
N PRO A 12 1.71 -2.05 9.39
CA PRO A 12 1.12 -3.39 9.38
C PRO A 12 -0.06 -3.50 8.41
N LEU A 13 -0.21 -4.65 7.76
CA LEU A 13 -1.27 -4.91 6.78
C LEU A 13 -2.67 -4.58 7.32
N GLN A 14 -2.95 -4.89 8.59
CA GLN A 14 -4.23 -4.59 9.23
C GLN A 14 -4.46 -3.07 9.40
N ILE A 15 -3.41 -2.29 9.68
CA ILE A 15 -3.50 -0.82 9.77
C ILE A 15 -3.75 -0.22 8.38
N VAL A 16 -3.06 -0.73 7.35
CA VAL A 16 -3.27 -0.32 5.95
C VAL A 16 -4.71 -0.61 5.51
N LYS A 17 -5.21 -1.80 5.84
CA LYS A 17 -6.60 -2.20 5.58
C LYS A 17 -7.59 -1.23 6.24
N ASP A 18 -7.44 -0.99 7.55
CA ASP A 18 -8.36 -0.11 8.27
C ASP A 18 -8.33 1.32 7.72
N ALA A 19 -7.15 1.79 7.28
CA ALA A 19 -7.00 3.08 6.63
C ALA A 19 -7.76 3.14 5.29
N PHE A 20 -7.57 2.15 4.40
CA PHE A 20 -8.26 2.12 3.11
C PHE A 20 -9.78 1.93 3.26
N MET A 21 -10.23 1.14 4.24
CA MET A 21 -11.66 0.94 4.51
C MET A 21 -12.35 2.18 5.08
N ALA A 22 -11.59 3.15 5.61
CA ALA A 22 -12.12 4.44 6.02
C ALA A 22 -12.32 5.41 4.84
N GLU A 23 -11.77 5.10 3.66
CA GLU A 23 -11.84 5.96 2.48
C GLU A 23 -13.13 5.73 1.69
N ALA A 24 -13.66 6.81 1.12
CA ALA A 24 -14.94 6.78 0.40
C ALA A 24 -14.86 6.02 -0.94
N PHE A 25 -13.65 5.80 -1.47
CA PHE A 25 -13.42 5.07 -2.70
C PHE A 25 -13.40 3.55 -2.51
N PHE A 26 -13.59 3.03 -1.30
CA PHE A 26 -13.54 1.60 -0.99
C PHE A 26 -14.92 0.93 -1.14
N GLU A 27 -15.03 -0.16 -1.91
CA GLU A 27 -16.28 -0.89 -2.12
C GLU A 27 -16.34 -2.24 -1.40
N GLU A 28 -15.32 -3.09 -1.57
CA GLU A 28 -15.35 -4.47 -1.10
C GLU A 28 -13.94 -4.98 -0.76
N THR A 29 -13.82 -5.83 0.27
CA THR A 29 -12.60 -6.60 0.55
C THR A 29 -12.86 -8.07 0.24
N ARG A 30 -11.93 -8.72 -0.47
CA ARG A 30 -11.86 -10.17 -0.56
C ARG A 30 -10.61 -10.68 0.15
N PHE A 31 -10.85 -11.55 1.12
CA PHE A 31 -9.81 -12.23 1.86
C PHE A 31 -9.42 -13.50 1.12
N ASP A 32 -8.15 -13.59 0.76
CA ASP A 32 -7.56 -14.83 0.27
C ASP A 32 -6.73 -15.51 1.38
N SER A 33 -6.06 -14.76 2.28
CA SER A 33 -5.40 -15.29 3.48
C SER A 33 -5.09 -14.19 4.53
N ASP A 34 -4.45 -14.57 5.65
CA ASP A 34 -3.89 -13.62 6.64
C ASP A 34 -2.64 -12.87 6.10
N GLU A 35 -2.10 -13.30 4.95
CA GLU A 35 -0.84 -12.80 4.39
C GLU A 35 -1.06 -11.77 3.26
N PHE A 36 -2.26 -11.73 2.69
CA PHE A 36 -2.63 -10.71 1.71
C PHE A 36 -4.16 -10.55 1.61
N PHE A 37 -4.60 -9.34 1.27
CA PHE A 37 -5.99 -9.06 0.95
C PHE A 37 -6.11 -8.33 -0.37
N ASN A 38 -7.21 -8.57 -1.08
CA ASN A 38 -7.58 -7.80 -2.25
C ASN A 38 -8.68 -6.82 -1.86
N PHE A 39 -8.61 -5.60 -2.34
CA PHE A 39 -9.74 -4.67 -2.24
C PHE A 39 -10.14 -4.10 -3.59
N PHE A 40 -11.40 -3.70 -3.67
CA PHE A 40 -12.01 -3.11 -4.85
C PHE A 40 -12.31 -1.65 -4.53
N ALA A 41 -11.69 -0.76 -5.29
CA ALA A 41 -12.08 0.64 -5.27
C ALA A 41 -13.17 0.91 -6.32
N THR A 42 -14.04 1.88 -6.06
CA THR A 42 -15.22 2.19 -6.88
C THR A 42 -14.88 2.43 -8.34
N GLY A 43 -15.31 1.52 -9.23
CA GLY A 43 -15.05 1.62 -10.66
C GLY A 43 -13.63 1.25 -11.08
N HIS A 44 -12.82 0.73 -10.17
CA HIS A 44 -11.44 0.32 -10.41
C HIS A 44 -11.28 -1.20 -10.43
N LYS A 45 -10.14 -1.64 -10.93
CA LYS A 45 -9.72 -3.04 -10.87
C LYS A 45 -9.30 -3.41 -9.43
N PRO A 46 -9.28 -4.72 -9.09
CA PRO A 46 -8.81 -5.16 -7.78
C PRO A 46 -7.37 -4.69 -7.53
N VAL A 47 -7.12 -4.21 -6.32
CA VAL A 47 -5.80 -3.87 -5.79
C VAL A 47 -5.38 -4.97 -4.83
N GLN A 48 -4.14 -5.44 -4.97
CA GLN A 48 -3.57 -6.47 -4.11
C GLN A 48 -2.69 -5.83 -3.03
N CYS A 49 -2.94 -6.17 -1.77
CA CYS A 49 -2.11 -5.80 -0.63
C CYS A 49 -1.52 -7.05 0.00
N THR A 50 -0.21 -7.13 0.15
CA THR A 50 0.51 -8.28 0.72
C THR A 50 1.60 -7.82 1.68
N PHE A 51 2.04 -8.71 2.56
CA PHE A 51 3.34 -8.52 3.19
C PHE A 51 4.45 -8.75 2.15
N ASP A 52 5.46 -7.88 2.18
CA ASP A 52 6.76 -8.10 1.57
C ASP A 52 7.78 -8.33 2.68
N ILE A 53 8.48 -9.45 2.59
CA ILE A 53 9.63 -9.71 3.43
C ILE A 53 10.78 -9.01 2.74
N SER A 54 11.11 -7.80 3.20
CA SER A 54 12.33 -7.15 2.76
C SER A 54 13.50 -8.13 2.93
N ASN A 55 14.33 -8.30 1.89
CA ASN A 55 15.45 -9.25 1.89
C ASN A 55 16.45 -9.04 3.05
N ASP A 56 16.40 -7.88 3.72
CA ASP A 56 17.27 -7.52 4.84
C ASP A 56 16.69 -7.90 6.22
N GLY A 57 15.55 -8.59 6.29
CA GLY A 57 15.08 -9.29 7.48
C GLY A 57 14.57 -8.44 8.65
N ASP A 58 14.63 -7.11 8.56
CA ASP A 58 14.33 -6.20 9.68
C ASP A 58 13.02 -5.40 9.52
N CYS A 59 12.31 -5.47 8.38
CA CYS A 59 11.02 -4.81 8.21
C CYS A 59 10.04 -5.67 7.39
N TRP A 60 8.86 -5.94 7.98
CA TRP A 60 7.68 -6.39 7.25
C TRP A 60 7.03 -5.16 6.62
N ASP A 61 7.29 -4.92 5.34
CA ASP A 61 6.65 -3.82 4.62
C ASP A 61 5.35 -4.33 3.99
N THR A 62 4.25 -3.61 4.14
CA THR A 62 3.04 -3.87 3.35
C THR A 62 3.28 -3.35 1.94
N LEU A 63 3.26 -4.25 0.96
CA LEU A 63 3.33 -3.95 -0.47
C LEU A 63 1.92 -3.90 -1.07
N ILE A 64 1.65 -2.87 -1.85
CA ILE A 64 0.38 -2.64 -2.52
C ILE A 64 0.65 -2.56 -4.02
N ALA A 65 0.11 -3.52 -4.76
CA ALA A 65 0.21 -3.59 -6.21
C ALA A 65 -1.08 -3.03 -6.84
N VAL A 66 -0.93 -1.92 -7.53
CA VAL A 66 -1.97 -1.25 -8.29
C VAL A 66 -1.72 -1.51 -9.77
N ARG A 67 -2.76 -1.80 -10.55
CA ARG A 67 -2.56 -2.12 -11.96
C ARG A 67 -2.11 -0.90 -12.76
N GLU A 68 -1.24 -1.09 -13.75
CA GLU A 68 -0.91 -0.03 -14.70
C GLU A 68 -2.18 0.55 -15.35
N GLY A 69 -2.22 1.88 -15.47
CA GLY A 69 -3.38 2.65 -15.93
C GLY A 69 -4.26 3.23 -14.81
N GLU A 70 -4.14 2.73 -13.57
CA GLU A 70 -4.93 3.21 -12.41
C GLU A 70 -4.19 4.30 -11.63
N TYR A 71 -3.69 5.33 -12.34
CA TYR A 71 -2.82 6.38 -11.78
C TYR A 71 -3.46 7.19 -10.65
N GLU A 72 -4.75 7.53 -10.80
CA GLU A 72 -5.50 8.29 -9.79
C GLU A 72 -5.68 7.47 -8.51
N LEU A 73 -6.05 6.19 -8.64
CA LEU A 73 -6.18 5.28 -7.52
C LEU A 73 -4.83 5.09 -6.81
N HIS A 74 -3.75 4.86 -7.57
CA HIS A 74 -2.41 4.75 -7.01
C HIS A 74 -2.09 5.99 -6.14
N ARG A 75 -2.34 7.20 -6.67
CA ARG A 75 -2.16 8.49 -5.98
C ARG A 75 -2.99 8.62 -4.72
N ASP A 76 -4.26 8.27 -4.76
CA ASP A 76 -5.16 8.38 -3.62
C ASP A 76 -4.74 7.42 -2.49
N LEU A 77 -4.38 6.18 -2.83
CA LEU A 77 -3.86 5.21 -1.87
C LEU A 77 -2.60 5.72 -1.18
N PHE A 78 -1.68 6.32 -1.93
CA PHE A 78 -0.50 6.93 -1.33
C PHE A 78 -0.82 8.08 -0.40
N GLN A 79 -1.78 8.94 -0.75
CA GLN A 79 -2.20 10.02 0.15
C GLN A 79 -2.75 9.46 1.47
N THR A 80 -3.54 8.39 1.41
CA THR A 80 -4.01 7.69 2.61
C THR A 80 -2.84 7.14 3.44
N LEU A 81 -1.88 6.44 2.81
CA LEU A 81 -0.70 5.91 3.49
C LEU A 81 0.18 7.01 4.11
N ARG A 82 0.35 8.13 3.40
CA ARG A 82 1.16 9.27 3.84
C ARG A 82 0.62 9.90 5.13
N ASN A 83 -0.67 9.75 5.41
CA ASN A 83 -1.29 10.25 6.65
C ASN A 83 -1.05 9.31 7.84
N LEU A 84 -0.58 8.09 7.61
CA LEU A 84 -0.24 7.16 8.67
C LEU A 84 1.10 7.54 9.31
N PRO A 85 1.32 7.20 10.59
CA PRO A 85 2.58 7.47 11.28
C PRO A 85 3.66 6.43 10.91
N TYR A 86 3.73 5.99 9.66
CA TYR A 86 4.70 5.01 9.17
C TYR A 86 5.41 5.53 7.93
N LYS A 87 6.64 5.07 7.70
CA LYS A 87 7.32 5.33 6.42
C LYS A 87 6.49 4.70 5.29
N CYS A 88 6.36 5.39 4.18
CA CYS A 88 5.85 4.83 2.94
C CYS A 88 6.72 5.25 1.76
N THR A 89 6.72 4.40 0.74
CA THR A 89 7.45 4.60 -0.51
C THR A 89 6.47 4.54 -1.67
N TRP A 90 6.63 5.49 -2.56
CA TRP A 90 5.88 5.65 -3.79
C TRP A 90 6.81 5.41 -4.98
N ILE A 91 6.43 4.55 -5.92
CA ILE A 91 7.11 4.48 -7.21
C ILE A 91 6.29 5.26 -8.21
N ASP A 92 6.85 6.36 -8.74
CA ASP A 92 6.13 7.22 -9.66
C ASP A 92 5.71 6.45 -10.92
N PRO A 93 4.40 6.38 -11.19
CA PRO A 93 3.91 5.60 -12.31
C PRO A 93 4.24 6.25 -13.68
N GLU A 94 4.66 7.52 -13.72
CA GLU A 94 5.06 8.21 -14.97
C GLU A 94 6.52 7.95 -15.36
N ASP A 95 7.44 7.95 -14.39
CA ASP A 95 8.89 7.88 -14.66
C ASP A 95 9.65 6.81 -13.87
N GLY A 96 8.96 6.07 -12.99
CA GLY A 96 9.55 5.02 -12.15
C GLY A 96 10.39 5.53 -10.99
N THR A 97 10.40 6.84 -10.72
CA THR A 97 11.18 7.42 -9.63
C THR A 97 10.61 7.00 -8.28
N GLU A 98 11.46 6.44 -7.44
CA GLU A 98 11.13 6.11 -6.07
C GLU A 98 11.17 7.36 -5.17
N GLN A 99 10.08 7.59 -4.45
CA GLN A 99 9.94 8.69 -3.50
C GLN A 99 9.59 8.11 -2.12
N GLU A 100 10.49 8.32 -1.16
CA GLU A 100 10.25 7.94 0.22
C GLU A 100 9.63 9.09 1.03
N PHE A 101 8.63 8.77 1.84
CA PHE A 101 8.04 9.68 2.79
C PHE A 101 8.13 9.11 4.20
N THR A 102 8.80 9.84 5.10
CA THR A 102 8.88 9.51 6.52
C THR A 102 8.19 10.61 7.34
N PRO A 103 7.04 10.33 7.96
CA PRO A 103 6.39 11.27 8.86
C PRO A 103 7.29 11.67 10.04
N LYS A 104 7.17 12.90 10.54
CA LYS A 104 7.83 13.29 11.80
C LYS A 104 7.24 12.47 12.96
N GLY A 105 8.09 11.76 13.69
CA GLY A 105 7.64 10.88 14.77
C GLY A 105 7.05 9.56 14.28
N ALA A 106 7.45 9.10 13.09
CA ALA A 106 7.09 7.78 12.59
C ALA A 106 7.30 6.70 13.66
N LEU A 107 6.28 5.87 13.82
CA LEU A 107 6.39 4.67 14.64
C LEU A 107 7.41 3.74 13.99
N PRO A 108 8.19 3.02 14.80
CA PRO A 108 9.03 1.97 14.26
C PRO A 108 8.15 0.92 13.56
N PRO A 109 8.71 0.17 12.61
CA PRO A 109 8.06 -1.03 12.07
C PRO A 109 7.59 -1.89 13.24
N VAL A 110 6.39 -2.46 13.13
CA VAL A 110 5.94 -3.41 14.15
C VAL A 110 6.83 -4.65 14.05
N ALA A 111 7.61 -4.89 15.10
CA ALA A 111 8.38 -6.13 15.24
C ALA A 111 7.40 -7.31 15.38
N ALA A 112 7.65 -8.38 14.63
CA ALA A 112 6.91 -9.64 14.71
C ALA A 112 7.07 -10.34 16.08
#